data_AF-A0A9D5WAM7-F1
#
_entry.id   AF-A0A9D5WAM7-F1
#
_cell.length_a   1.000
_cell.length_b   1.000
_cell.length_c   1.000
_cell.angle_alpha   90.00
_cell.angle_beta   90.00
_cell.angle_gamma   90.00
#
_symmetry.space_group_name_H-M   'P 1'
#
loop_
_entity.id
_entity.type
_entity.pdbx_description
1 polymer ?
#
loop_
_entity_poly.entity_id
_entity_poly.type
_entity_poly.pdbx_seq_one_letter_code
_entity_poly.pdbx_strand_id
1 'polypeptide(L)'
;MIEAKFFAHEGKSIVYAALSVDGRGLKSYGNFTMKLKDAAISQRASLLEDNSYFFFAKRGLTVYESDIPHGYRSTWENRHKLAVSKLSEKIKNTSEDEYGKILLSGDSDRNTDDFIEVHIYGGFTNMAIDSVSGCSKRGKRHEKSQFLVIKDKLKKTGREWVERDD
;
A
#
# COMPACT_ATOMS: atom_id res chain seq x y z
N MET A 1 -17.07 -7.70 7.86
CA MET A 1 -15.86 -7.44 7.03
C MET A 1 -15.71 -5.93 6.91
N ILE A 2 -14.52 -5.36 7.09
CA ILE A 2 -14.32 -3.90 7.04
C ILE A 2 -14.58 -3.29 5.66
N GLU A 3 -14.40 -4.09 4.60
CA GLU A 3 -14.63 -3.70 3.21
C GLU A 3 -16.05 -3.16 2.97
N ALA A 4 -17.06 -3.84 3.52
CA ALA A 4 -18.46 -3.41 3.44
C ALA A 4 -18.74 -2.15 4.28
N LYS A 5 -17.92 -1.85 5.29
CA LYS A 5 -18.09 -0.65 6.13
C LYS A 5 -17.77 0.64 5.38
N PHE A 6 -16.86 0.58 4.41
CA PHE A 6 -16.39 1.77 3.68
C PHE A 6 -17.05 1.95 2.32
N PHE A 7 -17.29 0.84 1.62
CA PHE A 7 -17.72 0.84 0.22
C PHE A 7 -19.01 0.04 -0.01
N ALA A 8 -19.72 -0.34 1.05
CA ALA A 8 -20.96 -1.11 0.99
C ALA A 8 -20.84 -2.32 0.04
N HIS A 9 -21.66 -2.38 -1.01
CA HIS A 9 -21.65 -3.47 -1.99
C HIS A 9 -20.39 -3.49 -2.88
N GLU A 10 -19.73 -2.35 -3.06
CA GLU A 10 -18.53 -2.21 -3.89
C GLU A 10 -17.25 -2.64 -3.18
N GLY A 11 -17.29 -2.96 -1.88
CA GLY A 11 -16.08 -3.36 -1.12
C GLY A 11 -15.30 -4.50 -1.76
N LYS A 12 -15.98 -5.44 -2.42
CA LYS A 12 -15.34 -6.56 -3.16
C LYS A 12 -14.61 -6.12 -4.42
N SER A 13 -14.95 -4.95 -4.96
CA SER A 13 -14.34 -4.35 -6.14
C SER A 13 -13.12 -3.50 -5.77
N ILE A 14 -12.82 -3.33 -4.47
CA ILE A 14 -11.73 -2.49 -4.00
C ILE A 14 -10.47 -3.32 -3.78
N VAL A 15 -9.38 -2.89 -4.40
CA VAL A 15 -8.04 -3.37 -4.09
C VAL A 15 -7.40 -2.43 -3.08
N TYR A 16 -6.94 -3.00 -1.98
CA TYR A 16 -6.27 -2.29 -0.90
C TYR A 16 -4.75 -2.31 -1.12
N ALA A 17 -4.12 -1.15 -0.96
CA ALA A 17 -2.68 -0.98 -1.06
C ALA A 17 -2.17 0.00 0.02
N ALA A 18 -0.86 0.09 0.17
CA ALA A 18 -0.21 1.08 1.03
C ALA A 18 0.46 2.16 0.16
N LEU A 19 0.35 3.42 0.59
CA LEU A 19 1.09 4.51 -0.04
C LEU A 19 2.58 4.38 0.31
N SER A 20 3.45 4.46 -0.70
CA SER A 20 4.90 4.32 -0.55
C SER A 20 5.62 5.24 -1.52
N VAL A 21 6.73 5.83 -1.07
CA VAL A 21 7.56 6.74 -1.90
C VAL A 21 8.78 6.05 -2.50
N ASP A 22 9.27 4.98 -1.86
CA ASP A 22 10.47 4.24 -2.27
C ASP A 22 10.17 2.81 -2.74
N GLY A 23 8.89 2.48 -2.93
CA GLY A 23 8.43 1.19 -3.40
C GLY A 23 8.53 0.07 -2.37
N ARG A 24 8.77 0.38 -1.08
CA ARG A 24 8.60 -0.60 0.01
C ARG A 24 7.13 -0.90 0.26
N GLY A 25 6.87 -2.13 0.69
CA GLY A 25 5.61 -2.55 1.29
C GLY A 25 5.84 -3.08 2.71
N LEU A 26 4.75 -3.44 3.38
CA LEU A 26 4.76 -3.97 4.74
C LEU A 26 5.03 -5.48 4.73
N LYS A 27 6.01 -5.95 5.52
CA LYS A 27 6.37 -7.37 5.60
C LYS A 27 5.24 -8.23 6.18
N SER A 28 4.45 -7.66 7.08
CA SER A 28 3.25 -8.28 7.67
C SER A 28 2.17 -8.68 6.62
N TYR A 29 2.21 -8.11 5.40
CA TYR A 29 1.31 -8.44 4.30
C TYR A 29 1.91 -9.47 3.32
N GLY A 30 3.22 -9.72 3.40
CA GLY A 30 3.90 -10.75 2.61
C GLY A 30 5.35 -10.40 2.29
N ASN A 31 6.05 -11.37 1.71
CA ASN A 31 7.48 -11.26 1.39
C ASN A 31 7.78 -10.47 0.10
N PHE A 32 6.74 -10.12 -0.65
CA PHE A 32 6.86 -9.44 -1.94
C PHE A 32 5.94 -8.24 -2.01
N THR A 33 6.42 -7.18 -2.63
CA THR A 33 5.67 -5.97 -2.89
C THR A 33 5.55 -5.75 -4.39
N MET A 34 4.34 -5.47 -4.86
CA MET A 34 4.11 -5.03 -6.23
C MET A 34 3.86 -3.53 -6.22
N LYS A 35 4.69 -2.77 -6.95
CA LYS A 35 4.45 -1.36 -7.20
C LYS A 35 3.55 -1.23 -8.43
N LEU A 36 2.47 -0.47 -8.31
CA LEU A 36 1.56 -0.18 -9.41
C LEU A 36 1.98 1.10 -10.11
N LYS A 37 1.73 1.17 -11.43
CA LYS A 37 1.92 2.38 -12.22
C LYS A 37 0.92 3.45 -11.80
N ASP A 38 1.38 4.67 -11.62
CA ASP A 38 0.53 5.81 -11.24
C ASP A 38 -0.65 5.99 -12.22
N ALA A 39 -0.37 5.94 -13.53
CA ALA A 39 -1.38 6.04 -14.59
C ALA A 39 -2.44 4.92 -14.55
N ALA A 40 -2.16 3.78 -13.91
CA ALA A 40 -3.11 2.68 -13.79
C ALA A 40 -4.09 2.85 -12.60
N ILE A 41 -3.83 3.78 -11.69
CA ILE A 41 -4.58 3.94 -10.44
C ILE A 41 -5.12 5.36 -10.22
N SER A 42 -4.48 6.39 -10.79
CA SER A 42 -4.69 7.78 -10.38
C SER A 42 -6.13 8.29 -10.50
N GLN A 43 -6.88 7.81 -11.49
CA GLN A 43 -8.28 8.21 -11.74
C GLN A 43 -9.31 7.41 -10.92
N ARG A 44 -8.88 6.39 -10.19
CA ARG A 44 -9.76 5.44 -9.50
C ARG A 44 -9.28 5.08 -8.09
N ALA A 45 -8.41 5.90 -7.53
CA ALA A 45 -7.82 5.70 -6.22
C ALA A 45 -8.19 6.83 -5.25
N SER A 46 -8.56 6.42 -4.03
CA SER A 46 -8.72 7.29 -2.87
C SER A 46 -7.82 6.83 -1.75
N LEU A 47 -7.60 7.69 -0.75
CA LEU A 47 -6.78 7.40 0.41
C LEU A 47 -7.57 7.56 1.70
N LEU A 48 -7.19 6.76 2.68
CA LEU A 48 -7.58 6.90 4.08
C LEU A 48 -6.31 7.07 4.92
N GLU A 49 -6.36 7.99 5.88
CA GLU A 49 -5.24 8.32 6.76
C GLU A 49 -4.61 7.07 7.39
N ASP A 50 -5.43 6.13 7.85
CA ASP A 50 -5.02 4.88 8.48
C ASP A 50 -5.50 3.66 7.68
N ASN A 51 -4.94 2.50 8.00
CA ASN A 51 -5.58 1.23 7.66
C ASN A 51 -7.04 1.21 8.16
N SER A 52 -7.94 0.70 7.33
CA SER A 52 -9.38 0.75 7.61
C SER A 52 -9.79 -0.03 8.87
N TYR A 53 -9.06 -1.09 9.26
CA TYR A 53 -9.30 -1.80 10.53
C TYR A 53 -9.08 -0.91 11.74
N PHE A 54 -7.91 -0.26 11.81
CA PHE A 54 -7.52 0.62 12.89
C PHE A 54 -8.32 1.91 12.91
N PHE A 55 -8.66 2.45 11.74
CA PHE A 55 -9.41 3.69 11.63
C PHE A 55 -10.75 3.63 12.39
N PHE A 56 -11.56 2.58 12.16
CA PHE A 56 -12.84 2.42 12.87
C PHE A 56 -12.63 2.13 14.35
N ALA A 57 -11.68 1.26 14.70
CA ALA A 57 -11.42 0.87 16.07
C ALA A 57 -10.99 2.06 16.94
N LYS A 58 -10.03 2.87 16.47
CA LYS A 58 -9.50 4.05 17.18
C LYS A 58 -10.57 5.11 17.43
N ARG A 59 -11.54 5.23 16.53
CA ARG A 59 -12.55 6.30 16.56
C ARG A 59 -13.89 5.88 17.15
N GLY A 60 -14.02 4.62 17.56
CA GLY A 60 -15.29 4.08 18.06
C GLY A 60 -16.40 4.10 17.02
N LEU A 61 -16.05 4.20 15.73
CA LEU A 61 -17.03 4.39 14.66
C LEU A 61 -17.73 3.07 14.33
N THR A 62 -19.05 3.12 14.19
CA THR A 62 -19.85 1.95 13.81
C THR A 62 -20.03 1.84 12.30
N VAL A 63 -20.44 0.66 11.82
CA VAL A 63 -20.69 0.37 10.40
C VAL A 63 -21.78 1.25 9.79
N TYR A 64 -22.60 1.89 10.64
CA TYR A 64 -23.76 2.68 10.24
C TYR A 64 -23.52 4.19 10.30
N GLU A 65 -22.35 4.63 10.77
CA GLU A 65 -21.98 6.04 10.70
C GLU A 65 -21.48 6.33 9.28
N SER A 66 -22.32 7.00 8.51
CA SER A 66 -22.09 7.33 7.10
C SER A 66 -20.97 8.36 6.89
N ASP A 67 -20.63 9.10 7.94
CA ASP A 67 -19.87 10.34 7.81
C ASP A 67 -18.48 10.19 8.43
N ILE A 68 -17.57 9.61 7.66
CA ILE A 68 -16.13 9.71 7.96
C ILE A 68 -15.78 11.20 8.06
N PRO A 69 -15.24 11.67 9.22
CA PRO A 69 -15.02 13.09 9.40
C PRO A 69 -14.07 13.67 8.34
N HIS A 70 -14.21 14.98 8.09
CA HIS A 70 -13.34 15.69 7.18
C HIS A 70 -11.87 15.61 7.63
N GLY A 71 -10.96 15.57 6.67
CA GLY A 71 -9.50 15.53 6.90
C GLY A 71 -8.88 14.14 6.88
N TYR A 72 -9.66 13.07 7.02
CA TYR A 72 -9.12 11.70 7.07
C TYR A 72 -9.05 10.96 5.73
N ARG A 73 -9.60 11.57 4.68
CA ARG A 73 -9.62 11.00 3.33
C ARG A 73 -9.16 12.01 2.31
N SER A 74 -8.63 11.50 1.21
CA SER A 74 -8.19 12.32 0.10
C SER A 74 -8.29 11.58 -1.24
N THR A 75 -8.32 12.32 -2.33
CA THR A 75 -8.17 11.76 -3.68
C THR A 75 -6.70 11.48 -3.96
N TRP A 76 -6.41 10.63 -4.95
CA TRP A 76 -5.02 10.35 -5.37
C TRP A 76 -4.22 11.62 -5.67
N GLU A 77 -4.82 12.59 -6.35
CA GLU A 77 -4.20 13.88 -6.68
C GLU A 77 -3.74 14.65 -5.43
N ASN A 78 -4.52 14.58 -4.35
CA ASN A 78 -4.26 15.27 -3.09
C ASN A 78 -3.59 14.38 -2.02
N ARG A 79 -2.99 13.24 -2.41
CA ARG A 79 -2.32 12.29 -1.49
C ARG A 79 -1.22 12.95 -0.64
N HIS A 80 -0.49 13.88 -1.23
CA HIS A 80 0.59 14.61 -0.56
C HIS A 80 0.06 15.46 0.60
N LYS A 81 -1.12 16.08 0.47
CA LYS A 81 -1.74 16.87 1.54
C LYS A 81 -2.10 15.98 2.73
N LEU A 82 -2.72 14.83 2.47
CA LEU A 82 -3.05 13.86 3.52
C LEU A 82 -1.79 13.35 4.22
N ALA A 83 -0.73 13.03 3.46
CA ALA A 83 0.53 12.57 4.03
C ALA A 83 1.19 13.63 4.92
N VAL A 84 1.27 14.88 4.47
CA VAL A 84 1.83 15.97 5.27
C VAL A 84 0.98 16.24 6.51
N SER A 85 -0.34 16.24 6.40
CA SER A 85 -1.23 16.42 7.55
C SER A 85 -1.03 15.33 8.60
N LYS A 86 -1.06 14.04 8.18
CA LYS A 86 -0.86 12.89 9.08
C LYS A 86 0.51 12.91 9.76
N LEU A 87 1.56 13.24 9.01
CA LEU A 87 2.96 13.04 9.44
C LEU A 87 3.63 14.31 9.94
N SER A 88 2.91 15.44 10.00
CA SER A 88 3.43 16.75 10.39
C SER A 88 4.22 16.74 11.70
N GLU A 89 3.79 15.97 12.69
CA GLU A 89 4.48 15.85 13.98
C GLU A 89 5.74 14.97 13.93
N LYS A 90 5.80 14.02 12.98
CA LYS A 90 6.92 13.08 12.81
C LYS A 90 8.04 13.64 11.92
N ILE A 91 7.73 14.59 11.06
CA ILE A 91 8.69 15.21 10.14
C ILE A 91 9.44 16.33 10.89
N LYS A 92 10.60 16.03 11.45
CA LYS A 92 11.47 16.99 12.16
C LYS A 92 12.93 16.69 11.83
N ASN A 93 13.60 17.59 11.10
CA ASN A 93 14.99 17.43 10.65
C ASN A 93 15.25 16.09 9.92
N THR A 94 14.26 15.63 9.16
CA THR A 94 14.23 14.33 8.48
C THR A 94 15.00 14.38 7.17
N SER A 95 15.86 13.38 6.92
CA SER A 95 16.55 13.23 5.62
C SER A 95 15.65 12.57 4.57
N GLU A 96 16.01 12.69 3.29
CA GLU A 96 15.18 12.20 2.19
C GLU A 96 14.92 10.68 2.26
N ASP A 97 15.92 9.90 2.69
CA ASP A 97 15.85 8.45 2.83
C ASP A 97 14.99 7.97 4.02
N GLU A 98 14.68 8.86 4.97
CA GLU A 98 13.84 8.57 6.12
C GLU A 98 12.34 8.67 5.80
N TYR A 99 11.95 9.47 4.80
CA TYR A 99 10.53 9.70 4.48
C TYR A 99 9.77 8.41 4.19
N GLY A 100 10.38 7.45 3.48
CA GLY A 100 9.72 6.18 3.23
C GLY A 100 9.45 5.39 4.50
N LYS A 101 10.32 5.49 5.52
CA LYS A 101 10.16 4.78 6.81
C LYS A 101 9.07 5.45 7.65
N ILE A 102 8.95 6.76 7.55
CA ILE A 102 7.94 7.55 8.27
C ILE A 102 6.56 7.37 7.65
N LEU A 103 6.48 7.32 6.32
CA LEU A 103 5.23 7.15 5.58
C LEU A 103 4.64 5.75 5.71
N LEU A 104 5.52 4.75 5.78
CA LEU A 104 5.19 3.34 5.92
C LEU A 104 6.10 2.75 7.00
N SER A 105 5.57 2.71 8.22
CA SER A 105 6.23 2.12 9.39
C SER A 105 5.50 0.86 9.80
N GLY A 106 6.24 -0.21 10.05
CA GLY A 106 5.65 -1.50 10.38
C GLY A 106 6.68 -2.60 10.14
N ASP A 107 6.64 -3.60 11.00
CA ASP A 107 7.52 -4.76 10.92
C ASP A 107 6.75 -5.95 10.34
N SER A 108 6.58 -7.00 11.15
CA SER A 108 5.90 -8.24 10.81
C SER A 108 4.56 -8.42 11.52
N ASP A 109 4.16 -7.46 12.38
CA ASP A 109 2.87 -7.46 13.06
C ASP A 109 1.93 -6.45 12.43
N ARG A 110 0.84 -6.94 11.85
CA ARG A 110 -0.20 -6.09 11.25
C ARG A 110 -0.81 -5.12 12.24
N ASN A 111 -0.73 -5.39 13.54
CA ASN A 111 -1.33 -4.53 14.55
C ASN A 111 -0.52 -3.28 14.88
N THR A 112 0.76 -3.26 14.52
CA THR A 112 1.66 -2.14 14.75
C THR A 112 1.99 -1.38 13.48
N ASP A 113 1.49 -1.85 12.33
CA ASP A 113 1.64 -1.16 11.05
C ASP A 113 0.92 0.19 11.06
N ASP A 114 1.64 1.22 10.67
CA ASP A 114 1.14 2.58 10.49
C ASP A 114 1.55 3.08 9.10
N PHE A 115 0.54 3.27 8.26
CA PHE A 115 0.65 3.65 6.86
C PHE A 115 -0.63 4.33 6.39
N ILE A 116 -0.57 5.00 5.24
CA ILE A 116 -1.75 5.55 4.56
C ILE A 116 -2.30 4.47 3.61
N GLU A 117 -3.54 4.08 3.84
CA GLU A 117 -4.22 3.06 3.04
C GLU A 117 -4.75 3.67 1.74
N VAL A 118 -4.55 2.96 0.64
CA VAL A 118 -5.03 3.34 -0.69
C VAL A 118 -6.12 2.35 -1.10
N HIS A 119 -7.25 2.89 -1.52
CA HIS A 119 -8.39 2.14 -2.04
C HIS A 119 -8.47 2.35 -3.53
N ILE A 120 -8.38 1.27 -4.31
CA ILE A 120 -8.34 1.34 -5.77
C ILE A 120 -9.52 0.56 -6.34
N TYR A 121 -10.40 1.25 -7.07
CA TYR A 121 -11.59 0.64 -7.62
C TYR A 121 -11.30 -0.20 -8.87
N GLY A 122 -11.81 -1.43 -8.89
CA GLY A 122 -11.74 -2.36 -10.02
C GLY A 122 -10.45 -3.19 -10.07
N GLY A 123 -10.45 -4.17 -10.98
CA GLY A 123 -9.34 -5.12 -11.12
C GLY A 123 -8.07 -4.55 -11.77
N PHE A 124 -7.06 -5.41 -11.86
CA PHE A 124 -5.80 -5.14 -12.55
C PHE A 124 -5.43 -6.28 -13.49
N THR A 125 -4.72 -5.94 -14.55
CA THR A 125 -3.92 -6.90 -15.32
C THR A 125 -2.45 -6.73 -14.95
N ASN A 126 -1.62 -7.67 -15.39
CA ASN A 126 -0.16 -7.56 -15.24
C ASN A 126 0.40 -6.26 -15.85
N MET A 127 -0.35 -5.57 -16.73
CA MET A 127 0.06 -4.30 -17.33
C MET A 127 0.16 -3.14 -16.35
N ALA A 128 -0.58 -3.21 -15.25
CA ALA A 128 -0.59 -2.19 -14.20
C ALA A 128 0.64 -2.26 -13.27
N ILE A 129 1.37 -3.37 -13.29
CA ILE A 129 2.57 -3.55 -12.47
C ILE A 129 3.71 -2.74 -13.07
N ASP A 130 4.35 -1.92 -12.24
CA ASP A 130 5.56 -1.14 -12.53
C ASP A 130 6.80 -1.98 -12.20
N SER A 131 6.91 -2.42 -10.96
CA SER A 131 8.01 -3.26 -10.47
C SER A 131 7.54 -4.24 -9.39
N VAL A 132 8.36 -5.26 -9.16
CA VAL A 132 8.18 -6.21 -8.05
C VAL A 132 9.44 -6.18 -7.21
N SER A 133 9.28 -6.11 -5.88
CA SER A 133 10.40 -6.15 -4.94
C SER A 133 10.24 -7.24 -3.89
N GLY A 134 11.36 -7.79 -3.41
CA GLY A 134 11.40 -8.78 -2.34
C GLY A 134 12.72 -9.56 -2.30
N CYS A 135 12.80 -10.54 -1.39
CA CYS A 135 13.98 -11.40 -1.22
C CYS A 135 13.79 -12.76 -1.90
N SER A 136 14.50 -12.98 -3.01
CA SER A 136 14.51 -14.26 -3.71
C SER A 136 15.52 -15.27 -3.12
N LYS A 137 16.41 -14.82 -2.23
CA LYS A 137 17.50 -15.64 -1.68
C LYS A 137 17.05 -16.60 -0.57
N ARG A 138 16.06 -16.20 0.23
CA ARG A 138 15.59 -16.92 1.44
C ARG A 138 14.50 -17.96 1.18
N GLY A 139 14.05 -18.12 -0.08
CA GLY A 139 13.00 -19.09 -0.43
C GLY A 139 13.47 -20.55 -0.46
N LYS A 140 12.53 -21.47 -0.29
CA LYS A 140 12.70 -22.91 -0.53
C LYS A 140 13.06 -23.17 -2.00
N ARG A 141 13.63 -24.34 -2.30
CA ARG A 141 14.09 -24.69 -3.67
C ARG A 141 13.03 -24.50 -4.76
N HIS A 142 11.77 -24.83 -4.48
CA HIS A 142 10.67 -24.65 -5.45
C HIS A 142 10.33 -23.16 -5.66
N GLU A 143 10.36 -22.35 -4.61
CA GLU A 143 10.13 -20.89 -4.70
C GLU A 143 11.23 -20.22 -5.52
N LYS A 144 12.50 -20.64 -5.36
CA LYS A 144 13.61 -20.13 -6.18
C LYS A 144 13.36 -20.31 -7.68
N SER A 145 12.78 -21.46 -8.08
CA SER A 145 12.44 -21.72 -9.48
C SER A 145 11.32 -20.80 -9.96
N GLN A 146 10.31 -20.55 -9.13
CA GLN A 146 9.23 -19.60 -9.43
C GLN A 146 9.76 -18.16 -9.56
N PHE A 147 10.69 -17.74 -8.70
CA PHE A 147 11.30 -16.42 -8.78
C PHE A 147 12.07 -16.21 -10.08
N LEU A 148 12.76 -17.23 -10.58
CA LEU A 148 13.43 -17.16 -11.89
C LEU A 148 12.41 -16.93 -13.03
N VAL A 149 11.29 -17.63 -13.01
CA VAL A 149 10.21 -17.46 -14.00
C VAL A 149 9.60 -16.05 -13.91
N ILE A 150 9.36 -15.55 -12.70
CA ILE A 150 8.82 -14.20 -12.48
C ILE A 150 9.81 -13.15 -12.99
N LYS A 151 11.10 -13.26 -12.63
CA LYS A 151 12.17 -12.36 -13.10
C LYS A 151 12.26 -12.32 -14.63
N ASP A 152 12.20 -13.48 -15.28
CA ASP A 152 12.20 -13.57 -16.75
C ASP A 152 10.95 -12.89 -17.36
N LYS A 153 9.76 -13.13 -16.78
CA LYS A 153 8.51 -12.49 -17.23
C LYS A 153 8.54 -10.98 -17.08
N LEU A 154 9.07 -10.47 -15.97
CA LEU A 154 9.23 -9.03 -15.73
C LEU A 154 10.19 -8.42 -16.77
N LYS A 155 11.36 -9.04 -16.98
CA LYS A 155 12.34 -8.61 -17.98
C LYS A 155 11.75 -8.55 -19.39
N LYS A 156 11.04 -9.60 -19.82
CA LYS A 156 10.37 -9.66 -21.14
C LYS A 156 9.32 -8.57 -21.32
N THR A 157 8.78 -8.03 -20.24
CA THR A 157 7.74 -7.00 -20.27
C THR A 157 8.25 -5.61 -19.90
N GLY A 158 9.58 -5.44 -19.81
CA GLY A 158 10.22 -4.17 -19.47
C GLY A 158 9.96 -3.70 -18.04
N ARG A 159 9.66 -4.62 -17.12
CA ARG A 159 9.41 -4.35 -15.70
C ARG A 159 10.60 -4.76 -14.85
N GLU A 160 10.77 -4.06 -13.75
CA GLU A 160 11.91 -4.26 -12.86
C GLU A 160 11.61 -5.29 -11.76
N TRP A 161 12.61 -6.13 -11.49
CA TRP A 161 12.73 -6.85 -10.23
C TRP A 161 13.74 -6.13 -9.34
N VAL A 162 13.30 -5.70 -8.16
CA VAL A 162 14.16 -5.06 -7.16
C VAL A 162 14.47 -6.07 -6.07
N GLU A 163 15.70 -6.57 -6.05
CA GLU A 163 16.14 -7.43 -4.96
C GLU A 163 16.27 -6.59 -3.69
N ARG A 164 15.67 -7.04 -2.60
CA ARG A 164 15.86 -6.43 -1.29
C ARG A 164 16.49 -7.44 -0.34
N ASP A 165 17.53 -7.00 0.34
CA ASP A 165 18.12 -7.72 1.46
C ASP A 165 17.39 -7.21 2.70
N ASP A 166 16.51 -8.05 3.25
CA ASP A 166 15.55 -7.68 4.32
C ASP A 166 16.18 -7.10 5.57
#